data_AF-A0AA41VHU8-F1
#
_entry.id   AF-A0AA41VHU8-F1
#
_cell.length_a   1.000
_cell.length_b   1.000
_cell.length_c   1.000
_cell.angle_alpha   90.00
_cell.angle_beta   90.00
_cell.angle_gamma   90.00
#
_symmetry.space_group_name_H-M   'P 1'
#
loop_
_entity.id
_entity.type
_entity.pdbx_description
1 polymer ?
#
loop_
_entity_poly.entity_id
_entity_poly.type
_entity_poly.pdbx_seq_one_letter_code
_entity_poly.pdbx_strand_id
1 'polypeptide(L)'
;MGSVHRVPTLSSNEDYDNQIDSIASSTNSSISIEERDVSQYTHRIYIVRFFNYRIHTVVTHSPSVVDKWISDIYKDFPNKLKKLVVGLDCEWTVDTRTRKRNKVAVLQLCVTNRCLIFQFKWSDYIPFSLCKFLNNENFIFVGVGVYEDGNKLSDDYKLKVAKTVDLPKLAAAKLKRKELKQAGLQGLANTVLLRDLPKPKDVTLSKWDAAFLTDEQIQYACLDAFVSFKLGDVLRKGFSGNLEHLFEYHRD
;
A
#
# COMPACT_ATOMS: atom_id res chain seq x y z
N MET A 1 30.77 -59.18 28.77
CA MET A 1 30.69 -58.07 29.72
C MET A 1 30.79 -56.77 28.94
N GLY A 2 29.65 -56.18 28.56
CA GLY A 2 29.60 -54.91 27.83
C GLY A 2 29.10 -53.81 28.77
N SER A 3 29.88 -52.74 28.93
CA SER A 3 29.51 -51.58 29.75
C SER A 3 28.75 -50.56 28.92
N VAL A 4 27.54 -50.23 29.34
CA VAL A 4 26.60 -49.30 28.70
C VAL A 4 26.97 -47.86 29.08
N HIS A 5 27.13 -46.99 28.08
CA HIS A 5 27.26 -45.54 28.28
C HIS A 5 25.91 -44.92 28.67
N ARG A 6 25.89 -44.09 29.74
CA ARG A 6 24.76 -43.22 30.07
C ARG A 6 24.71 -42.03 29.12
N VAL A 7 23.52 -41.77 28.57
CA VAL A 7 23.18 -40.52 27.88
C VAL A 7 22.81 -39.46 28.94
N PRO A 8 23.30 -38.21 28.86
CA PRO A 8 22.85 -37.13 29.73
C PRO A 8 21.43 -36.69 29.37
N THR A 9 20.56 -36.60 30.38
CA THR A 9 19.21 -36.03 30.29
C THR A 9 19.29 -34.50 30.15
N LEU A 10 18.64 -33.95 29.12
CA LEU A 10 18.49 -32.51 28.90
C LEU A 10 17.64 -31.88 30.02
N SER A 11 18.17 -30.81 30.61
CA SER A 11 17.48 -29.96 31.58
C SER A 11 16.37 -29.15 30.91
N SER A 12 15.33 -28.87 31.69
CA SER A 12 14.05 -28.26 31.35
C SER A 12 14.12 -26.93 30.60
N ASN A 13 13.14 -26.75 29.70
CA ASN A 13 12.91 -25.66 28.74
C ASN A 13 12.63 -24.25 29.32
N GLU A 14 12.92 -23.98 30.59
CA GLU A 14 12.54 -22.68 31.19
C GLU A 14 13.33 -21.51 30.59
N ASP A 15 14.60 -21.69 30.21
CA ASP A 15 15.39 -20.62 29.58
C ASP A 15 15.02 -20.36 28.10
N TYR A 16 14.48 -21.37 27.40
CA TYR A 16 14.00 -21.21 26.02
C TYR A 16 12.65 -20.50 25.97
N ASP A 17 11.73 -20.87 26.87
CA ASP A 17 10.41 -20.23 26.96
C ASP A 17 10.53 -18.78 27.45
N ASN A 18 11.43 -18.49 28.40
CA ASN A 18 11.72 -17.12 28.84
C ASN A 18 12.35 -16.25 27.74
N GLN A 19 13.10 -16.84 26.80
CA GLN A 19 13.67 -16.11 25.67
C GLN A 19 12.59 -15.77 24.62
N ILE A 20 11.62 -16.66 24.39
CA ILE A 20 10.45 -16.40 23.55
C ILE A 20 9.54 -15.34 24.20
N ASP A 21 9.32 -15.41 25.50
CA ASP A 21 8.53 -14.42 26.23
C ASP A 21 9.21 -13.04 26.30
N SER A 22 10.55 -12.99 26.37
CA SER A 22 11.28 -11.72 26.27
C SER A 22 11.16 -11.06 24.89
N ILE A 23 11.10 -11.85 23.81
CA ILE A 23 10.86 -11.38 22.44
C ILE A 23 9.38 -10.99 22.24
N ALA A 24 8.46 -11.67 22.92
CA ALA A 24 7.02 -11.35 22.90
C ALA A 24 6.66 -10.13 23.79
N SER A 25 7.54 -9.72 24.71
CA SER A 25 7.27 -8.64 25.66
C SER A 25 7.53 -7.21 25.15
N SER A 26 8.04 -7.01 23.93
CA SER A 26 8.11 -5.67 23.35
C SER A 26 6.82 -5.33 22.59
N THR A 27 5.75 -5.05 23.33
CA THR A 27 4.56 -4.36 22.80
C THR A 27 4.86 -2.87 22.57
N ASN A 28 5.92 -2.56 21.82
CA ASN A 28 6.04 -1.29 21.14
C ASN A 28 5.13 -1.38 19.91
N SER A 29 4.07 -0.57 19.85
CA SER A 29 3.10 -0.64 18.76
C SER A 29 3.84 -0.61 17.41
N SER A 30 3.79 -1.73 16.69
CA SER A 30 4.54 -1.91 15.44
C SER A 30 4.01 -1.00 14.34
N ILE A 31 2.81 -0.46 14.53
CA ILE A 31 2.16 0.48 13.64
C ILE A 31 1.83 1.74 14.45
N SER A 32 2.12 2.90 13.88
CA SER A 32 1.78 4.18 14.50
C SER A 32 1.67 5.28 13.44
N ILE A 33 1.06 6.39 13.80
CA ILE A 33 0.99 7.60 12.98
C ILE A 33 1.39 8.78 13.85
N GLU A 34 2.15 9.70 13.28
CA GLU A 34 2.57 10.93 13.94
C GLU A 34 2.46 12.08 12.94
N GLU A 35 1.67 13.09 13.26
CA GLU A 35 1.62 14.33 12.49
C GLU A 35 2.90 15.15 12.71
N ARG A 36 3.47 15.67 11.62
CA ARG A 36 4.73 16.44 11.62
C ARG A 36 4.56 17.90 11.27
N ASP A 37 3.53 18.23 10.50
CA ASP A 37 3.24 19.60 10.11
C ASP A 37 1.73 19.82 10.00
N VAL A 38 1.25 20.74 10.84
CA VAL A 38 -0.16 21.12 11.00
C VAL A 38 -0.42 22.51 10.40
N SER A 39 0.62 23.25 9.98
CA SER A 39 0.52 24.70 9.79
C SER A 39 0.00 25.11 8.41
N GLN A 40 -0.44 24.16 7.58
CA GLN A 40 -0.71 24.42 6.18
C GLN A 40 -2.17 24.12 5.83
N TYR A 41 -2.91 25.16 5.43
CA TYR A 41 -4.27 25.03 4.89
C TYR A 41 -4.36 24.12 3.65
N THR A 42 -3.23 23.83 3.00
CA THR A 42 -3.16 23.09 1.73
C THR A 42 -2.88 21.60 1.93
N HIS A 43 -2.20 21.19 3.00
CA HIS A 43 -1.85 19.80 3.26
C HIS A 43 -1.40 19.56 4.70
N ARG A 44 -1.42 18.28 5.10
CA ARG A 44 -0.87 17.80 6.38
C ARG A 44 0.18 16.74 6.09
N ILE A 45 1.26 16.73 6.88
CA ILE A 45 2.36 15.79 6.73
C ILE A 45 2.38 14.85 7.93
N TYR A 46 2.46 13.56 7.64
CA TYR A 46 2.52 12.50 8.64
C TYR A 46 3.74 11.60 8.43
N ILE A 47 4.20 11.01 9.52
CA ILE A 47 5.04 9.82 9.51
C ILE A 47 4.19 8.65 9.95
N VAL A 48 3.86 7.77 9.01
CA VAL A 48 3.24 6.49 9.32
C VAL A 48 4.34 5.45 9.50
N ARG A 49 4.31 4.72 10.61
CA ARG A 49 5.23 3.61 10.89
C ARG A 49 4.56 2.29 10.58
N PHE A 50 5.28 1.43 9.88
CA PHE A 50 4.90 0.04 9.66
C PHE A 50 6.12 -0.82 9.97
N PHE A 51 6.17 -1.34 11.20
CA PHE A 51 7.32 -2.00 11.79
C PHE A 51 8.58 -1.13 11.68
N ASN A 52 9.59 -1.58 10.94
CA ASN A 52 10.84 -0.85 10.73
C ASN A 52 10.77 0.19 9.61
N TYR A 53 9.63 0.32 8.91
CA TYR A 53 9.44 1.30 7.85
C TYR A 53 8.88 2.61 8.39
N ARG A 54 9.42 3.72 7.89
CA ARG A 54 8.90 5.08 8.10
C ARG A 54 8.44 5.62 6.75
N ILE A 55 7.13 5.75 6.61
CA ILE A 55 6.49 6.30 5.41
C ILE A 55 6.21 7.77 5.65
N HIS A 56 6.71 8.63 4.76
CA HIS A 56 6.39 10.05 4.73
C HIS A 56 5.11 10.24 3.90
N THR A 57 4.05 10.68 4.56
CA THR A 57 2.70 10.73 4.00
C THR A 57 2.23 12.16 3.90
N VAL A 58 1.88 12.57 2.69
CA VAL A 58 1.28 13.88 2.42
C VAL A 58 -0.20 13.68 2.19
N VAL A 59 -1.04 14.32 3.02
CA VAL A 59 -2.49 14.34 2.86
C VAL A 59 -2.89 15.71 2.33
N THR A 60 -3.52 15.76 1.16
CA THR A 60 -3.82 17.04 0.51
C THR A 60 -5.06 16.97 -0.36
N HIS A 61 -5.69 18.12 -0.54
CA HIS A 61 -6.66 18.38 -1.60
C HIS A 61 -6.17 19.49 -2.55
N SER A 62 -4.93 19.97 -2.39
CA SER A 62 -4.37 21.06 -3.18
C SER A 62 -3.63 20.52 -4.41
N PRO A 63 -4.03 20.93 -5.64
CA PRO A 63 -3.35 20.50 -6.87
C PRO A 63 -1.86 20.84 -6.89
N SER A 64 -1.48 22.01 -6.37
CA SER A 64 -0.07 22.45 -6.33
C SER A 64 0.81 21.57 -5.43
N VAL A 65 0.25 20.99 -4.37
CA VAL A 65 0.97 20.06 -3.50
C VAL A 65 1.16 18.72 -4.20
N VAL A 66 0.17 18.28 -4.99
CA VAL A 66 0.29 17.08 -5.84
C VAL A 66 1.36 17.28 -6.93
N ASP A 67 1.36 18.43 -7.62
CA ASP A 67 2.40 18.79 -8.60
C ASP A 67 3.80 18.72 -7.96
N LYS A 68 3.94 19.30 -6.77
CA LYS A 68 5.19 19.27 -6.01
C LYS A 68 5.59 17.84 -5.63
N TRP A 69 4.67 17.04 -5.09
CA TRP A 69 4.96 15.66 -4.71
C TRP A 69 5.46 14.85 -5.90
N ILE A 70 4.82 14.98 -7.08
CA ILE A 70 5.23 14.30 -8.31
C ILE A 70 6.62 14.78 -8.77
N SER A 71 6.87 16.08 -8.74
CA SER A 71 8.17 16.66 -9.07
C SER A 71 9.28 16.10 -8.16
N ASP A 72 9.03 16.02 -6.86
CA ASP A 72 9.96 15.45 -5.89
C ASP A 72 10.22 13.95 -6.16
N ILE A 73 9.21 13.16 -6.56
CA ILE A 73 9.42 11.76 -6.98
C ILE A 73 10.38 11.66 -8.17
N TYR A 74 10.22 12.51 -9.19
CA TYR A 74 11.11 12.50 -10.35
C TYR A 74 12.54 12.93 -10.01
N LYS A 75 12.69 13.87 -9.09
CA LYS A 75 13.97 14.37 -8.63
C LYS A 75 14.71 13.36 -7.74
N ASP A 76 14.01 12.72 -6.81
CA ASP A 76 14.62 11.86 -5.79
C ASP A 76 14.84 10.42 -6.28
N PHE A 77 14.10 9.96 -7.30
CA PHE A 77 14.19 8.60 -7.83
C PHE A 77 14.50 8.50 -9.34
N PRO A 78 15.46 9.27 -9.89
CA PRO A 78 15.70 9.34 -11.33
C PRO A 78 16.07 7.98 -11.93
N ASN A 79 16.83 7.17 -11.17
CA ASN A 79 17.28 5.85 -11.59
C ASN A 79 16.15 4.80 -11.66
N LYS A 80 14.97 5.07 -11.10
CA LYS A 80 13.83 4.15 -11.10
C LYS A 80 12.80 4.45 -12.19
N LEU A 81 12.88 5.62 -12.84
CA LEU A 81 11.84 6.10 -13.75
C LEU A 81 11.60 5.23 -14.99
N LYS A 82 12.57 4.39 -15.39
CA LYS A 82 12.38 3.46 -16.52
C LYS A 82 11.42 2.30 -16.22
N LYS A 83 11.25 1.92 -14.94
CA LYS A 83 10.42 0.78 -14.49
C LYS A 83 9.87 1.02 -13.08
N LEU A 84 9.34 2.22 -12.82
CA LEU A 84 8.92 2.63 -11.48
C LEU A 84 7.74 1.76 -11.02
N VAL A 85 7.83 1.22 -9.80
CA VAL A 85 6.69 0.57 -9.14
C VAL A 85 6.01 1.60 -8.26
N VAL A 86 4.69 1.71 -8.40
CA VAL A 86 3.86 2.61 -7.61
C VAL A 86 2.76 1.79 -6.98
N GLY A 87 2.66 1.80 -5.65
CA GLY A 87 1.49 1.27 -4.97
C GLY A 87 0.31 2.21 -5.20
N LEU A 88 -0.82 1.68 -5.64
CA LEU A 88 -2.05 2.43 -5.88
C LEU A 88 -3.18 1.76 -5.14
N ASP A 89 -4.01 2.59 -4.51
CA ASP A 89 -5.30 2.19 -3.98
C ASP A 89 -6.30 3.35 -4.15
N CYS A 90 -7.58 3.09 -3.95
CA CYS A 90 -8.63 4.11 -3.98
C CYS A 90 -9.69 3.84 -2.92
N GLU A 91 -10.21 4.91 -2.31
CA GLU A 91 -11.28 4.80 -1.31
C GLU A 91 -12.49 5.67 -1.66
N TRP A 92 -13.67 5.16 -1.36
CA TRP A 92 -14.95 5.86 -1.55
C TRP A 92 -15.97 5.42 -0.50
N THR A 93 -16.84 6.35 -0.10
CA THR A 93 -17.95 6.01 0.80
C THR A 93 -18.98 5.17 0.05
N VAL A 94 -19.50 4.10 0.66
CA VAL A 94 -20.60 3.31 0.10
C VAL A 94 -21.91 3.75 0.74
N ASP A 95 -22.87 4.23 -0.06
CA ASP A 95 -24.23 4.51 0.42
C ASP A 95 -25.14 3.29 0.15
N THR A 96 -25.38 2.51 1.20
CA THR A 96 -26.20 1.29 1.14
C THR A 96 -27.69 1.59 0.97
N ARG A 97 -28.14 2.82 1.24
CA ARG A 97 -29.55 3.22 1.16
C ARG A 97 -29.95 3.66 -0.24
N THR A 98 -29.08 4.41 -0.93
CA THR A 98 -29.44 5.00 -2.24
C THR A 98 -29.00 4.14 -3.43
N ARG A 99 -28.19 3.08 -3.21
CA ARG A 99 -27.54 2.26 -4.26
C ARG A 99 -26.78 3.09 -5.32
N LYS A 100 -26.52 4.38 -5.06
CA LYS A 100 -25.79 5.24 -5.98
C LYS A 100 -24.31 4.90 -5.93
N ARG A 101 -23.70 4.76 -7.10
CA ARG A 101 -22.24 4.63 -7.25
C ARG A 101 -21.61 5.97 -6.84
N ASN A 102 -20.97 6.00 -5.68
CA ASN A 102 -20.18 7.17 -5.26
C ASN A 102 -18.86 7.23 -6.04
N LYS A 103 -18.40 8.45 -6.33
CA LYS A 103 -17.09 8.66 -6.98
C LYS A 103 -15.95 8.30 -6.02
N VAL A 104 -14.76 8.01 -6.55
CA VAL A 104 -13.53 7.91 -5.75
C VAL A 104 -13.36 9.19 -4.92
N ALA A 105 -13.29 9.06 -3.59
CA ALA A 105 -13.08 10.20 -2.71
C ALA A 105 -11.60 10.47 -2.48
N VAL A 106 -10.82 9.39 -2.35
CA VAL A 106 -9.38 9.43 -2.03
C VAL A 106 -8.62 8.54 -3.00
N LEU A 107 -7.52 9.07 -3.55
CA LEU A 107 -6.49 8.31 -4.26
C LEU A 107 -5.26 8.21 -3.37
N GLN A 108 -4.72 7.00 -3.23
CA GLN A 108 -3.43 6.77 -2.58
C GLN A 108 -2.38 6.36 -3.59
N LEU A 109 -1.21 7.01 -3.54
CA LEU A 109 -0.04 6.63 -4.34
C LEU A 109 1.17 6.47 -3.42
N CYS A 110 1.90 5.36 -3.53
CA CYS A 110 3.14 5.17 -2.78
C CYS A 110 4.30 4.80 -3.70
N VAL A 111 5.36 5.59 -3.62
CA VAL A 111 6.65 5.32 -4.26
C VAL A 111 7.69 5.22 -3.17
N THR A 112 8.30 4.05 -3.02
CA THR A 112 9.27 3.78 -1.93
C THR A 112 8.66 4.01 -0.55
N ASN A 113 9.07 5.04 0.17
CA ASN A 113 8.54 5.46 1.46
C ASN A 113 7.88 6.85 1.39
N ARG A 114 7.46 7.29 0.20
CA ARG A 114 6.68 8.52 -0.02
C ARG A 114 5.26 8.12 -0.39
N CYS A 115 4.30 8.46 0.46
CA CYS A 115 2.89 8.26 0.20
C CYS A 115 2.19 9.61 -0.04
N LEU A 116 1.35 9.67 -1.06
CA LEU A 116 0.41 10.75 -1.32
C LEU A 116 -0.99 10.21 -1.07
N ILE A 117 -1.78 10.96 -0.30
CA ILE A 117 -3.22 10.77 -0.12
C ILE A 117 -3.90 12.02 -0.67
N PHE A 118 -4.56 11.90 -1.82
CA PHE A 118 -5.20 13.00 -2.52
C PHE A 118 -6.73 12.91 -2.41
N GLN A 119 -7.37 13.94 -1.85
CA GLN A 119 -8.83 14.00 -1.69
C GLN A 119 -9.48 14.72 -2.87
N PHE A 120 -10.11 13.99 -3.80
CA PHE A 120 -10.71 14.56 -5.00
C PHE A 120 -11.84 15.54 -4.72
N LYS A 121 -12.72 15.20 -3.76
CA LYS A 121 -13.96 15.96 -3.50
C LYS A 121 -13.71 17.40 -3.08
N TRP A 122 -12.56 17.66 -2.47
CA TRP A 122 -12.18 18.95 -1.90
C TRP A 122 -11.11 19.67 -2.73
N SER A 123 -10.78 19.12 -3.90
CA SER A 123 -9.84 19.72 -4.84
C SER A 123 -10.59 20.53 -5.89
N ASP A 124 -10.08 21.72 -6.20
CA ASP A 124 -10.69 22.60 -7.21
C ASP A 124 -10.59 22.02 -8.62
N TYR A 125 -9.50 21.32 -8.92
CA TYR A 125 -9.26 20.64 -10.19
C TYR A 125 -8.30 19.47 -10.00
N ILE A 126 -8.08 18.70 -11.08
CA ILE A 126 -7.08 17.62 -11.11
C ILE A 126 -5.85 18.14 -11.85
N PRO A 127 -4.65 18.11 -11.23
CA PRO A 127 -3.45 18.63 -11.87
C PRO A 127 -3.03 17.75 -13.05
N PHE A 128 -2.62 18.38 -14.15
CA PHE A 128 -2.19 17.66 -15.36
C PHE A 128 -0.95 16.78 -15.13
N SER A 129 -0.11 17.12 -14.13
CA SER A 129 1.00 16.26 -13.71
C SER A 129 0.53 14.90 -13.23
N LEU A 130 -0.58 14.83 -12.47
CA LEU A 130 -1.18 13.58 -12.01
C LEU A 130 -1.72 12.76 -13.17
N CYS A 131 -2.40 13.41 -14.12
CA CYS A 131 -2.86 12.74 -15.36
C CYS A 131 -1.68 12.09 -16.10
N LYS A 132 -0.57 12.83 -16.29
CA LYS A 132 0.64 12.32 -16.95
C LYS A 132 1.34 11.24 -16.14
N PHE A 133 1.34 11.37 -14.81
CA PHE A 133 1.97 10.40 -13.92
C PHE A 133 1.25 9.05 -13.98
N LEU A 134 -0.08 9.03 -13.87
CA LEU A 134 -0.89 7.81 -13.94
C LEU A 134 -0.87 7.17 -15.34
N ASN A 135 -0.83 7.98 -16.39
CA ASN A 135 -0.79 7.51 -17.77
C ASN A 135 0.62 7.21 -18.31
N ASN A 136 1.64 7.14 -17.45
CA ASN A 136 3.01 6.86 -17.88
C ASN A 136 3.25 5.35 -18.02
N GLU A 137 3.46 4.88 -19.25
CA GLU A 137 3.69 3.46 -19.56
C GLU A 137 5.01 2.89 -19.00
N ASN A 138 5.96 3.74 -18.58
CA ASN A 138 7.18 3.29 -17.91
C ASN A 138 6.93 2.91 -16.45
N PHE A 139 5.77 3.28 -15.90
CA PHE A 139 5.39 2.99 -14.52
C PHE A 139 4.47 1.79 -14.48
N ILE A 140 4.49 1.08 -13.34
CA ILE A 140 3.62 -0.05 -13.07
C ILE A 140 2.93 0.23 -11.75
N PHE A 141 1.61 0.29 -11.80
CA PHE A 141 0.74 0.50 -10.65
C PHE A 141 0.32 -0.85 -10.08
N VAL A 142 0.53 -1.06 -8.79
CA VAL A 142 0.30 -2.35 -8.12
C VAL A 142 -0.64 -2.17 -6.94
N GLY A 143 -1.52 -3.16 -6.74
CA GLY A 143 -2.51 -3.20 -5.67
C GLY A 143 -3.33 -4.49 -5.76
N VAL A 144 -4.31 -4.65 -4.88
CA VAL A 144 -5.30 -5.74 -4.94
C VAL A 144 -6.56 -5.15 -5.57
N GLY A 145 -6.99 -5.66 -6.73
CA GLY A 145 -8.09 -5.04 -7.47
C GLY A 145 -7.72 -3.72 -8.17
N VAL A 146 -6.42 -3.49 -8.39
CA VAL A 146 -5.89 -2.21 -8.88
C VAL A 146 -6.36 -1.85 -10.31
N TYR A 147 -6.73 -2.85 -11.11
CA TYR A 147 -7.30 -2.59 -12.44
C TYR A 147 -8.72 -2.02 -12.32
N GLU A 148 -9.51 -2.52 -11.38
CA GLU A 148 -10.83 -2.00 -11.06
C GLU A 148 -10.75 -0.56 -10.52
N ASP A 149 -9.76 -0.25 -9.67
CA ASP A 149 -9.49 1.12 -9.22
C ASP A 149 -9.13 2.04 -10.39
N GLY A 150 -8.24 1.59 -11.28
CA GLY A 150 -7.87 2.32 -12.48
C GLY A 150 -9.06 2.61 -13.40
N ASN A 151 -9.95 1.63 -13.61
CA ASN A 151 -11.17 1.84 -14.38
C ASN A 151 -12.11 2.83 -13.70
N LYS A 152 -12.24 2.75 -12.37
CA LYS A 152 -13.08 3.67 -11.60
C LYS A 152 -12.55 5.11 -11.66
N LEU A 153 -11.24 5.31 -11.58
CA LEU A 153 -10.60 6.61 -11.78
C LEU A 153 -10.87 7.17 -13.19
N SER A 154 -10.80 6.33 -14.23
CA SER A 154 -11.12 6.73 -15.61
C SER A 154 -12.59 7.10 -15.79
N ASP A 155 -13.50 6.31 -15.19
CA ASP A 155 -14.94 6.61 -15.22
C ASP A 155 -15.27 7.93 -14.52
N ASP A 156 -14.80 8.08 -13.29
CA ASP A 156 -15.21 9.15 -12.38
C ASP A 156 -14.53 10.50 -12.72
N TYR A 157 -13.28 10.44 -13.21
CA TYR A 157 -12.36 11.57 -13.34
C TYR A 157 -11.58 11.63 -14.66
N LYS A 158 -11.76 10.67 -15.58
CA LYS A 158 -11.01 10.57 -16.84
C LYS A 158 -9.49 10.42 -16.63
N LEU A 159 -9.11 9.88 -15.47
CA LEU A 159 -7.73 9.55 -15.13
C LEU A 159 -7.41 8.13 -15.60
N LYS A 160 -6.65 8.03 -16.69
CA LYS A 160 -6.15 6.75 -17.21
C LYS A 160 -4.94 6.29 -16.40
N VAL A 161 -4.98 5.04 -15.93
CA VAL A 161 -3.84 4.36 -15.30
C VAL A 161 -3.25 3.40 -16.33
N ALA A 162 -2.10 3.76 -16.91
CA ALA A 162 -1.62 3.12 -18.15
C ALA A 162 -1.36 1.62 -18.01
N LYS A 163 -0.78 1.20 -16.87
CA LYS A 163 -0.28 -0.16 -16.67
C LYS A 163 -0.44 -0.59 -15.22
N THR A 164 -1.31 -1.55 -15.01
CA THR A 164 -1.62 -2.09 -13.69
C THR A 164 -1.20 -3.56 -13.56
N VAL A 165 -0.89 -3.99 -12.35
CA VAL A 165 -0.59 -5.40 -12.02
C VAL A 165 -1.24 -5.76 -10.70
N ASP A 166 -2.17 -6.69 -10.77
CA ASP A 166 -2.86 -7.23 -9.60
C ASP A 166 -1.92 -8.14 -8.77
N LEU A 167 -1.72 -7.76 -7.51
CA LEU A 167 -0.79 -8.42 -6.58
C LEU A 167 -1.16 -9.89 -6.29
N PRO A 168 -2.43 -10.27 -6.08
CA PRO A 168 -2.84 -11.68 -5.92
C PRO A 168 -2.40 -12.55 -7.10
N LYS A 169 -2.63 -12.09 -8.34
CA LYS A 169 -2.18 -12.80 -9.56
C LYS A 169 -0.67 -12.91 -9.62
N LEU A 170 0.05 -11.82 -9.32
CA LEU A 170 1.51 -11.79 -9.30
C LEU A 170 2.10 -12.73 -8.24
N ALA A 171 1.57 -12.70 -7.02
CA ALA A 171 2.01 -13.55 -5.93
C ALA A 171 1.79 -15.03 -6.24
N ALA A 172 0.61 -15.40 -6.75
CA ALA A 172 0.30 -16.75 -7.16
C ALA A 172 1.26 -17.29 -8.23
N ALA A 173 1.58 -16.47 -9.23
CA ALA A 173 2.53 -16.84 -10.29
C ALA A 173 3.97 -16.99 -9.75
N LYS A 174 4.43 -16.00 -8.98
CA LYS A 174 5.80 -15.95 -8.42
C LYS A 174 6.07 -17.09 -7.44
N LEU A 175 5.12 -17.38 -6.55
CA LEU A 175 5.25 -18.38 -5.50
C LEU A 175 4.74 -19.76 -5.91
N LYS A 176 4.17 -19.89 -7.12
CA LYS A 176 3.54 -21.13 -7.63
C LYS A 176 2.42 -21.65 -6.72
N ARG A 177 1.63 -20.73 -6.15
CA ARG A 177 0.54 -20.98 -5.19
C ARG A 177 -0.77 -20.42 -5.72
N LYS A 178 -1.57 -21.25 -6.40
CA LYS A 178 -2.80 -20.81 -7.10
C LYS A 178 -3.85 -20.22 -6.17
N GLU A 179 -3.89 -20.67 -4.92
CA GLU A 179 -4.81 -20.20 -3.89
C GLU A 179 -4.61 -18.70 -3.55
N LEU A 180 -3.41 -18.15 -3.77
CA LEU A 180 -3.13 -16.73 -3.52
C LEU A 180 -3.86 -15.79 -4.49
N LYS A 181 -4.44 -16.29 -5.58
CA LYS A 181 -5.26 -15.48 -6.50
C LYS A 181 -6.50 -14.87 -5.84
N GLN A 182 -6.92 -15.41 -4.68
CA GLN A 182 -8.07 -14.93 -3.91
C GLN A 182 -7.65 -14.22 -2.62
N ALA A 183 -6.34 -14.02 -2.40
CA ALA A 183 -5.85 -13.39 -1.18
C ALA A 183 -6.07 -11.88 -1.23
N GLY A 184 -6.61 -11.31 -0.16
CA GLY A 184 -6.61 -9.86 0.05
C GLY A 184 -5.24 -9.33 0.46
N LEU A 185 -5.11 -8.01 0.56
CA LEU A 185 -3.83 -7.35 0.85
C LEU A 185 -3.22 -7.81 2.19
N GLN A 186 -4.04 -7.99 3.23
CA GLN A 186 -3.61 -8.53 4.52
C GLN A 186 -3.01 -9.93 4.40
N GLY A 187 -3.67 -10.83 3.66
CA GLY A 187 -3.17 -12.20 3.45
C GLY A 187 -1.86 -12.23 2.67
N LEU A 188 -1.70 -11.35 1.69
CA LEU A 188 -0.45 -11.20 0.94
C LEU A 188 0.67 -10.59 1.79
N ALA A 189 0.37 -9.58 2.62
CA ALA A 189 1.32 -8.99 3.55
C ALA A 189 1.86 -10.04 4.54
N ASN A 190 0.96 -10.86 5.10
CA ASN A 190 1.35 -11.94 6.00
C ASN A 190 2.21 -12.99 5.26
N THR A 191 1.78 -13.43 4.07
CA THR A 191 2.46 -14.49 3.32
C THR A 191 3.84 -14.09 2.80
N VAL A 192 3.97 -12.85 2.29
CA VAL A 192 5.17 -12.42 1.53
C VAL A 192 6.09 -11.55 2.37
N LEU A 193 5.54 -10.67 3.21
CA LEU A 193 6.33 -9.75 4.05
C LEU A 193 6.50 -10.26 5.48
N LEU A 194 5.77 -11.32 5.87
CA LEU A 194 5.72 -11.81 7.25
C LEU A 194 5.32 -10.70 8.22
N ARG A 195 4.33 -9.89 7.83
CA ARG A 195 3.80 -8.77 8.63
C ARG A 195 2.28 -8.82 8.64
N ASP A 196 1.71 -8.59 9.81
CA ASP A 196 0.27 -8.38 9.93
C ASP A 196 -0.09 -6.95 9.49
N LEU A 197 -1.18 -6.84 8.74
CA LEU A 197 -1.73 -5.58 8.25
C LEU A 197 -3.19 -5.50 8.73
N PRO A 198 -3.47 -4.75 9.81
CA PRO A 198 -4.83 -4.59 10.30
C PRO A 198 -5.74 -3.97 9.24
N LYS A 199 -6.94 -4.53 9.09
CA LYS A 199 -7.99 -4.06 8.19
C LYS A 199 -9.31 -3.86 8.95
N PRO A 200 -9.36 -2.89 9.89
CA PRO A 200 -10.56 -2.63 10.70
C PRO A 200 -11.74 -2.22 9.81
N LYS A 201 -12.84 -2.98 9.90
CA LYS A 201 -14.02 -2.81 9.03
C LYS A 201 -14.68 -1.45 9.18
N ASP A 202 -14.65 -0.90 10.39
CA ASP A 202 -15.15 0.44 10.73
C ASP A 202 -14.40 1.54 10.00
N VAL A 203 -13.09 1.36 9.73
CA VAL A 203 -12.31 2.28 8.88
C VAL A 203 -12.55 2.02 7.41
N THR A 204 -12.52 0.76 6.95
CA THR A 204 -12.76 0.40 5.54
C THR A 204 -14.11 0.91 5.03
N LEU A 205 -15.15 0.83 5.86
CA LEU A 205 -16.52 1.27 5.53
C LEU A 205 -16.84 2.69 6.01
N SER A 206 -15.81 3.46 6.40
CA SER A 206 -15.98 4.81 6.95
C SER A 206 -16.35 5.84 5.89
N LYS A 207 -16.59 7.07 6.36
CA LYS A 207 -16.89 8.22 5.52
C LYS A 207 -15.63 8.81 4.89
N TRP A 208 -15.12 8.17 3.84
CA TRP A 208 -13.97 8.63 3.05
C TRP A 208 -14.14 9.96 2.31
N ASP A 209 -15.38 10.45 2.17
CA ASP A 209 -15.68 11.73 1.52
C ASP A 209 -15.81 12.92 2.49
N ALA A 210 -15.33 12.74 3.73
CA ALA A 210 -15.21 13.79 4.74
C ALA A 210 -14.17 14.86 4.35
N ALA A 211 -14.31 16.09 4.87
CA ALA A 211 -13.37 17.19 4.62
C ALA A 211 -11.99 16.93 5.23
N PHE A 212 -11.99 16.29 6.40
CA PHE A 212 -10.81 15.90 7.14
C PHE A 212 -10.89 14.40 7.42
N LEU A 213 -9.86 13.66 6.98
CA LEU A 213 -9.69 12.27 7.36
C LEU A 213 -9.20 12.17 8.81
N THR A 214 -9.62 11.12 9.50
CA THR A 214 -9.07 10.78 10.82
C THR A 214 -7.68 10.17 10.69
N ASP A 215 -6.93 10.12 11.79
CA ASP A 215 -5.60 9.51 11.81
C ASP A 215 -5.67 8.01 11.47
N GLU A 216 -6.74 7.31 11.84
CA GLU A 216 -6.98 5.90 11.47
C GLU A 216 -7.20 5.75 9.96
N GLN A 217 -7.99 6.63 9.35
CA GLN A 217 -8.20 6.65 7.90
C GLN A 217 -6.90 6.94 7.15
N ILE A 218 -6.11 7.92 7.62
CA ILE A 218 -4.82 8.29 7.02
C ILE A 218 -3.81 7.15 7.15
N GLN A 219 -3.71 6.54 8.33
CA GLN A 219 -2.85 5.39 8.57
C GLN A 219 -3.24 4.23 7.66
N TYR A 220 -4.52 3.86 7.62
CA TYR A 220 -5.05 2.79 6.78
C TYR A 220 -4.72 3.02 5.30
N ALA A 221 -5.11 4.18 4.76
CA ALA A 221 -4.89 4.56 3.36
C ALA A 221 -3.39 4.55 3.00
N CYS A 222 -2.54 5.07 3.89
CA CYS A 222 -1.09 5.04 3.71
C CYS A 222 -0.54 3.61 3.65
N LEU A 223 -0.97 2.74 4.56
CA LEU A 223 -0.48 1.37 4.64
C LEU A 223 -0.91 0.56 3.42
N ASP A 224 -2.10 0.80 2.88
CA ASP A 224 -2.56 0.08 1.69
C ASP A 224 -1.72 0.36 0.45
N ALA A 225 -1.46 1.64 0.17
CA ALA A 225 -0.57 1.99 -0.93
C ALA A 225 0.88 1.53 -0.65
N PHE A 226 1.39 1.69 0.58
CA PHE A 226 2.75 1.31 0.91
C PHE A 226 2.99 -0.20 0.84
N VAL A 227 2.11 -1.00 1.44
CA VAL A 227 2.23 -2.47 1.42
C VAL A 227 2.05 -2.98 -0.01
N SER A 228 1.14 -2.40 -0.80
CA SER A 228 1.00 -2.72 -2.22
C SER A 228 2.30 -2.45 -2.99
N PHE A 229 2.89 -1.26 -2.84
CA PHE A 229 4.20 -0.93 -3.40
C PHE A 229 5.26 -1.97 -2.98
N LYS A 230 5.33 -2.28 -1.68
CA LYS A 230 6.37 -3.15 -1.13
C LYS A 230 6.25 -4.58 -1.63
N LEU A 231 5.04 -5.11 -1.71
CA LEU A 231 4.74 -6.41 -2.31
C LEU A 231 5.15 -6.43 -3.79
N GLY A 232 4.78 -5.40 -4.55
CA GLY A 232 5.19 -5.28 -5.95
C GLY A 232 6.71 -5.24 -6.15
N ASP A 233 7.43 -4.47 -5.33
CA ASP A 233 8.90 -4.40 -5.36
C ASP A 233 9.55 -5.74 -5.03
N VAL A 234 9.04 -6.46 -4.01
CA VAL A 234 9.57 -7.77 -3.61
C VAL A 234 9.27 -8.86 -4.63
N LEU A 235 8.01 -8.97 -5.08
CA LEU A 235 7.58 -10.06 -5.97
C LEU A 235 8.18 -9.95 -7.37
N ARG A 236 8.49 -8.74 -7.84
CA ARG A 236 9.12 -8.52 -9.14
C ARG A 236 10.64 -8.78 -9.13
N LYS A 237 11.30 -8.71 -7.98
CA LYS A 237 12.75 -9.00 -7.88
C LYS A 237 13.04 -10.46 -8.17
N GLY A 238 14.09 -10.70 -8.96
CA GLY A 238 14.60 -12.05 -9.27
C GLY A 238 13.58 -12.98 -9.93
N PHE A 239 12.58 -12.45 -10.66
CA PHE A 239 11.72 -13.29 -11.50
C PHE A 239 12.30 -13.35 -12.90
N SER A 240 12.68 -14.56 -13.33
CA SER A 240 13.28 -14.83 -14.64
C SER A 240 12.27 -15.16 -15.75
N GLY A 241 10.98 -15.30 -15.41
CA GLY A 241 9.91 -15.49 -16.40
C GLY A 241 9.35 -14.17 -16.95
N ASN A 242 8.73 -14.21 -18.13
CA ASN A 242 8.02 -13.04 -18.66
C ASN A 242 6.71 -12.80 -17.87
N LEU A 243 6.60 -11.69 -17.14
CA LEU A 243 5.40 -11.27 -16.39
C LEU A 243 4.51 -10.30 -17.15
N GLU A 244 4.82 -9.96 -18.40
CA GLU A 244 4.01 -9.02 -19.20
C GLU A 244 2.57 -9.50 -19.38
N HIS A 245 2.34 -10.81 -19.37
CA HIS A 245 1.00 -11.38 -19.43
C HIS A 245 0.13 -11.10 -18.19
N LEU A 246 0.72 -10.64 -17.07
CA LEU A 246 0.00 -10.19 -15.88
C LEU A 246 -0.29 -8.69 -15.89
N PHE A 247 0.19 -7.98 -16.91
CA PHE A 247 0.01 -6.53 -16.99
C PHE A 247 -1.34 -6.26 -17.65
N GLU A 248 -2.14 -5.44 -16.98
CA GLU A 248 -3.43 -5.01 -17.46
C GLU A 248 -3.30 -3.54 -17.87
N TYR A 249 -3.53 -3.31 -19.16
CA TYR A 249 -3.46 -1.99 -19.79
C TYR A 249 -4.86 -1.42 -19.87
N HIS A 250 -4.99 -0.13 -19.58
CA HIS A 250 -6.26 0.55 -19.80
C HIS A 250 -6.58 0.53 -21.29
N ARG A 251 -7.79 0.09 -21.65
CA ARG A 251 -8.28 0.06 -23.04
C ARG A 251 -9.07 1.34 -23.32
N ASP A 252 -8.86 1.92 -24.49
CA ASP A 252 -9.58 3.12 -24.96
C ASP A 252 -11.05 2.85 -25.24
#